data_AF-A0A3C1LWA0-F1
#
_entry.id   AF-A0A3C1LWA0-F1
#
_cell.length_a   1.000
_cell.length_b   1.000
_cell.length_c   1.000
_cell.angle_alpha   90.00
_cell.angle_beta   90.00
_cell.angle_gamma   90.00
#
_symmetry.space_group_name_H-M   'P 1'
#
loop_
_entity.id
_entity.type
_entity.pdbx_description
1 polymer ?
#
loop_
_entity_poly.entity_id
_entity_poly.type
_entity_poly.pdbx_seq_one_letter_code
_entity_poly.pdbx_strand_id
1 'polypeptide(L)'
;FKNDYLYKLPAGKLAVSIGVKTIQDALTGKLREGDVVSVFASYNKSEETNYNAFLPAELKYVKVLAVSNNTGIDIDDATNLEEGKNNLPATVTLLVNEKQAAALAGLDKKANLHLVLAARYDNDYVQSLLDKQEEYFKTQEGANNNG
;
A
#
# COMPACT_ATOMS: atom_id res chain seq x y z
N PHE A 1 -3.48 -15.01 -16.75
CA PHE A 1 -2.76 -13.99 -17.53
C PHE A 1 -1.85 -13.21 -16.60
N LYS A 2 -0.72 -12.68 -17.07
CA LYS A 2 0.08 -11.72 -16.29
C LYS A 2 -0.85 -10.53 -15.92
N ASN A 3 -0.89 -10.15 -14.65
CA ASN A 3 -1.75 -9.08 -14.10
C ASN A 3 -3.27 -9.39 -14.04
N ASP A 4 -3.65 -10.66 -13.89
CA ASP A 4 -5.06 -11.08 -13.77
C ASP A 4 -5.81 -10.38 -12.60
N TYR A 5 -5.08 -9.98 -11.56
CA TYR A 5 -5.63 -9.23 -10.41
C TYR A 5 -6.28 -7.90 -10.82
N LEU A 6 -5.83 -7.25 -11.90
CA LEU A 6 -6.44 -6.01 -12.40
C LEU A 6 -7.81 -6.23 -13.05
N TYR A 7 -8.06 -7.44 -13.56
CA TYR A 7 -9.33 -7.80 -14.20
C TYR A 7 -10.34 -8.36 -13.20
N LYS A 8 -9.92 -8.58 -11.95
CA LYS A 8 -10.71 -9.22 -10.88
C LYS A 8 -10.89 -8.32 -9.67
N LEU A 9 -10.86 -7.00 -9.87
CA LEU A 9 -11.09 -6.05 -8.78
C LEU A 9 -12.52 -6.20 -8.24
N PRO A 10 -12.70 -6.35 -6.92
CA PRO A 10 -14.03 -6.34 -6.31
C PRO A 10 -14.78 -5.04 -6.61
N ALA A 11 -16.11 -5.09 -6.65
CA ALA A 11 -16.94 -3.91 -6.86
C ALA A 11 -16.62 -2.81 -5.82
N GLY A 12 -16.48 -1.57 -6.29
CA GLY A 12 -16.12 -0.42 -5.44
C GLY A 12 -14.66 -0.37 -5.00
N LYS A 13 -13.80 -1.31 -5.46
CA LYS A 13 -12.36 -1.27 -5.26
C LYS A 13 -11.63 -0.88 -6.56
N LEU A 14 -10.50 -0.22 -6.39
CA LEU A 14 -9.61 0.29 -7.40
C LEU A 14 -8.21 -0.28 -7.17
N ALA A 15 -7.39 -0.29 -8.22
CA ALA A 15 -5.95 -0.54 -8.10
C ALA A 15 -5.19 0.79 -8.22
N VAL A 16 -4.32 1.08 -7.26
CA VAL A 16 -3.45 2.26 -7.29
C VAL A 16 -2.00 1.82 -7.14
N SER A 17 -1.17 2.22 -8.08
CA SER A 17 0.28 2.00 -8.03
C SER A 17 0.97 3.22 -7.46
N ILE A 18 1.82 3.03 -6.45
CA ILE A 18 2.62 4.10 -5.86
C ILE A 18 4.11 3.87 -6.08
N GLY A 19 4.80 4.95 -6.43
CA GLY A 19 6.25 4.96 -6.62
C GLY A 19 6.94 4.85 -5.25
N VAL A 20 7.79 3.85 -5.11
CA VAL A 20 8.49 3.62 -3.86
C VAL A 20 9.81 4.38 -3.86
N LYS A 21 9.82 5.63 -3.38
CA LYS A 21 11.07 6.34 -3.08
C LYS A 21 11.66 5.95 -1.72
N THR A 22 10.87 5.30 -0.86
CA THR A 22 11.10 5.27 0.59
C THR A 22 10.76 3.96 1.29
N ILE A 23 10.62 2.85 0.55
CA ILE A 23 10.85 1.56 1.22
C ILE A 23 12.36 1.42 1.31
N GLN A 24 12.89 1.56 2.52
CA GLN A 24 14.25 1.15 2.84
C GLN A 24 14.41 -0.28 2.32
N ASP A 25 15.47 -0.54 1.55
CA ASP A 25 15.74 -1.75 0.75
C ASP A 25 15.36 -3.09 1.42
N ALA A 26 15.27 -3.13 2.75
CA ALA A 26 14.88 -4.26 3.58
C ALA A 26 13.44 -4.78 3.43
N LEU A 27 12.43 -3.94 3.15
CA LEU A 27 11.03 -4.40 3.01
C LEU A 27 10.61 -4.57 1.55
N THR A 28 11.17 -3.76 0.64
CA THR A 28 10.78 -3.72 -0.76
C THR A 28 10.97 -5.08 -1.39
N GLY A 29 12.14 -5.69 -1.18
CA GLY A 29 12.48 -7.01 -1.73
C GLY A 29 11.77 -8.17 -1.03
N LYS A 30 10.90 -7.89 -0.04
CA LYS A 30 10.18 -8.89 0.73
C LYS A 30 8.67 -8.77 0.62
N LEU A 31 8.12 -7.61 0.25
CA LEU A 31 6.68 -7.44 0.06
C LEU A 31 6.18 -8.34 -1.08
N ARG A 32 4.99 -8.90 -0.88
CA ARG A 32 4.37 -9.90 -1.77
C ARG A 32 2.91 -9.57 -2.00
N GLU A 33 2.36 -10.10 -3.09
CA GLU A 33 0.92 -10.15 -3.27
C GLU A 33 0.23 -10.74 -2.02
N GLY A 34 -0.86 -10.12 -1.60
CA GLY A 34 -1.65 -10.56 -0.45
C GLY A 34 -1.22 -9.97 0.89
N ASP A 35 -0.07 -9.30 0.97
CA ASP A 35 0.33 -8.56 2.17
C ASP A 35 -0.69 -7.48 2.53
N VAL A 36 -0.85 -7.22 3.82
CA VAL A 36 -1.53 -6.02 4.33
C VAL A 36 -0.49 -5.06 4.86
N VAL A 37 -0.53 -3.82 4.38
CA VAL A 37 0.40 -2.76 4.76
C VAL A 37 -0.33 -1.56 5.36
N SER A 38 0.36 -0.87 6.25
CA SER A 38 0.05 0.50 6.66
C SER A 38 0.89 1.48 5.87
N VAL A 39 0.30 2.59 5.42
CA VAL A 39 1.00 3.64 4.68
C VAL A 39 1.23 4.84 5.59
N PHE A 40 2.47 5.02 6.04
CA PHE A 40 2.86 6.23 6.75
C PHE A 40 3.24 7.32 5.75
N ALA A 41 2.90 8.56 6.07
CA ALA A 41 3.29 9.73 5.30
C ALA A 41 4.18 10.65 6.14
N SER A 42 5.18 11.25 5.52
CA SER A 42 5.98 12.31 6.12
C SER A 42 6.14 13.47 5.14
N TYR A 43 5.89 14.70 5.59
CA TYR A 43 6.19 15.87 4.78
C TYR A 43 7.69 16.19 4.89
N ASN A 44 8.32 16.62 3.79
CA ASN A 44 9.73 17.01 3.77
C ASN A 44 9.96 18.23 4.69
N LYS A 45 10.35 17.98 5.94
CA LYS A 45 10.84 18.97 6.90
C LYS A 45 11.94 18.34 7.75
N SER A 46 13.15 18.85 7.57
CA SER A 46 14.28 18.70 8.50
C SER A 46 14.37 20.04 9.27
N GLU A 47 14.79 20.15 10.53
CA GLU A 47 16.08 19.63 11.02
C GLU A 47 16.14 19.26 12.52
N GLU A 48 15.06 19.25 13.32
CA GLU A 48 15.24 19.25 14.80
C GLU A 48 14.31 18.34 15.63
N THR A 49 13.63 17.33 15.05
CA THR A 49 12.55 16.60 15.77
C THR A 49 12.74 15.08 15.95
N ASN A 50 12.16 14.59 17.06
CA ASN A 50 12.01 13.19 17.47
C ASN A 50 10.80 12.48 16.80
N TYR A 51 10.77 12.46 15.46
CA TYR A 51 9.86 11.76 14.50
C TYR A 51 8.69 12.57 13.89
N ASN A 52 8.66 12.62 12.54
CA ASN A 52 7.78 13.47 11.70
C ASN A 52 6.87 12.69 10.72
N ALA A 53 6.60 11.41 10.99
CA ALA A 53 5.70 10.58 10.18
C ALA A 53 4.35 10.38 10.86
N PHE A 54 3.26 10.39 10.08
CA PHE A 54 1.91 10.14 10.55
C PHE A 54 1.24 9.03 9.74
N LEU A 55 0.25 8.37 10.33
CA LEU A 55 -0.53 7.31 9.70
C LEU A 55 -1.94 7.83 9.40
N PRO A 56 -2.27 8.12 8.12
CA PRO A 56 -3.64 8.44 7.72
C PRO A 56 -4.57 7.28 8.08
N ALA A 57 -5.73 7.59 8.66
CA ALA A 57 -6.69 6.57 9.10
C ALA A 57 -7.25 5.77 7.92
N GLU A 58 -7.36 6.39 6.76
CA GLU A 58 -7.76 5.77 5.50
C GLU A 58 -6.73 4.72 5.05
N LEU A 59 -5.45 4.89 5.38
CA LEU A 59 -4.35 4.08 4.87
C LEU A 59 -3.74 3.16 5.94
N LYS A 60 -4.49 2.88 7.01
CA LYS A 60 -4.04 2.03 8.11
C LYS A 60 -3.87 0.58 7.67
N TYR A 61 -4.81 0.04 6.89
CA TYR A 61 -4.69 -1.30 6.34
C TYR A 61 -5.08 -1.30 4.86
N VAL A 62 -4.11 -1.63 4.01
CA VAL A 62 -4.29 -1.67 2.56
C VAL A 62 -3.68 -2.97 2.05
N LYS A 63 -4.40 -3.67 1.17
CA LYS A 63 -3.93 -4.93 0.61
C LYS A 63 -3.02 -4.68 -0.59
N VAL A 64 -1.89 -5.37 -0.64
CA VAL A 64 -0.98 -5.41 -1.79
C VAL A 64 -1.52 -6.38 -2.83
N LEU A 65 -1.67 -5.90 -4.06
CA LEU A 65 -2.01 -6.71 -5.23
C LEU A 65 -0.77 -7.21 -5.96
N ALA A 66 0.24 -6.35 -6.10
CA ALA A 66 1.47 -6.70 -6.79
C ALA A 66 2.63 -5.81 -6.36
N VAL A 67 3.83 -6.32 -6.57
CA VAL A 67 5.09 -5.59 -6.39
C VAL A 67 5.87 -5.72 -7.68
N SER A 68 6.26 -4.60 -8.28
CA SER A 68 6.91 -4.59 -9.60
C SER A 68 8.29 -3.94 -9.51
N ASN A 69 9.25 -4.45 -10.28
CA ASN A 69 10.59 -3.87 -10.42
C ASN A 69 10.57 -2.55 -11.21
N ASN A 70 11.73 -1.90 -11.34
CA ASN A 70 11.87 -0.65 -12.10
C ASN A 70 11.53 -0.76 -13.60
N THR A 71 11.43 -1.98 -14.15
CA THR A 71 10.98 -2.25 -15.52
C THR A 71 9.47 -2.50 -15.63
N GLY A 72 8.74 -2.42 -14.51
CA GLY A 72 7.30 -2.68 -14.44
C GLY A 72 6.93 -4.16 -14.52
N ILE A 73 7.89 -5.05 -14.25
CA ILE A 73 7.67 -6.50 -14.20
C ILE A 73 7.36 -6.88 -12.75
N ASP A 74 6.23 -7.55 -12.55
CA ASP A 74 5.86 -8.11 -11.25
C ASP A 74 6.89 -9.13 -10.75
N ILE A 75 7.21 -9.02 -9.47
CA ILE A 75 8.17 -9.86 -8.77
C ILE A 75 7.38 -10.98 -8.08
N ASP A 76 7.36 -12.14 -8.73
CA ASP A 76 6.77 -13.36 -8.19
C ASP A 76 7.82 -14.14 -7.37
N ASP A 77 7.35 -14.78 -6.30
CA ASP A 77 8.03 -14.99 -5.02
C ASP A 77 9.28 -15.90 -4.97
N ALA A 78 9.97 -16.18 -6.09
CA ALA A 78 11.13 -17.08 -6.08
C ALA A 78 12.15 -16.96 -7.23
N THR A 79 11.87 -16.32 -8.38
CA THR A 79 12.72 -16.51 -9.58
C THR A 79 13.50 -15.29 -10.05
N ASN A 80 13.25 -14.10 -9.52
CA ASN A 80 13.80 -12.85 -10.08
C ASN A 80 14.66 -12.04 -9.09
N LEU A 81 15.13 -12.62 -7.98
CA LEU A 81 16.07 -11.93 -7.08
C LEU A 81 17.53 -12.33 -7.31
N GLU A 82 17.80 -13.32 -8.15
CA GLU A 82 19.16 -13.67 -8.54
C GLU A 82 19.62 -12.78 -9.71
N GLU A 83 20.74 -12.10 -9.49
CA GLU A 83 21.59 -11.38 -10.44
C GLU A 83 21.06 -10.07 -11.05
N GLY A 84 21.35 -8.97 -10.32
CA GLY A 84 21.61 -7.67 -10.95
C GLY A 84 20.87 -6.50 -10.32
N LYS A 85 21.50 -5.32 -10.37
CA LYS A 85 21.01 -4.01 -9.88
C LYS A 85 19.65 -3.56 -10.47
N ASN A 86 19.02 -4.37 -11.33
CA ASN A 86 17.76 -4.09 -12.03
C ASN A 86 16.52 -4.71 -11.35
N ASN A 87 16.67 -5.50 -10.29
CA ASN A 87 15.54 -6.17 -9.61
C ASN A 87 15.11 -5.48 -8.32
N LEU A 88 15.52 -4.22 -8.09
CA LEU A 88 14.94 -3.45 -7.00
C LEU A 88 13.46 -3.18 -7.30
N PRO A 89 12.55 -3.59 -6.41
CA PRO A 89 11.16 -3.23 -6.54
C PRO A 89 10.99 -1.72 -6.50
N ALA A 90 10.28 -1.19 -7.48
CA ALA A 90 10.13 0.24 -7.69
C ALA A 90 8.70 0.71 -7.45
N THR A 91 7.73 -0.20 -7.51
CA THR A 91 6.31 0.15 -7.45
C THR A 91 5.54 -0.94 -6.72
N VAL A 92 4.59 -0.52 -5.89
CA VAL A 92 3.63 -1.41 -5.24
C VAL A 92 2.23 -1.04 -5.72
N THR A 93 1.48 -2.02 -6.17
CA THR A 93 0.08 -1.87 -6.55
C THR A 93 -0.81 -2.30 -5.40
N LEU A 94 -1.72 -1.42 -4.98
CA LEU A 94 -2.56 -1.55 -3.81
C LEU A 94 -4.03 -1.66 -4.21
N LEU A 95 -4.78 -2.52 -3.51
CA LEU A 95 -6.24 -2.61 -3.61
C LEU A 95 -6.87 -1.60 -2.63
N VAL A 96 -7.59 -0.62 -3.16
CA VAL A 96 -8.08 0.54 -2.41
C VAL A 96 -9.53 0.85 -2.74
N ASN A 97 -10.24 1.60 -1.89
CA ASN A 97 -11.48 2.28 -2.29
C ASN A 97 -11.19 3.71 -2.80
N GLU A 98 -12.23 4.46 -3.18
CA GLU A 98 -12.09 5.82 -3.69
C GLU A 98 -11.44 6.80 -2.69
N LYS A 99 -11.78 6.71 -1.40
CA LYS A 99 -11.23 7.59 -0.35
C LYS A 99 -9.73 7.34 -0.15
N GLN A 100 -9.34 6.06 -0.13
CA GLN A 100 -7.95 5.64 -0.08
C GLN A 100 -7.18 6.06 -1.32
N ALA A 101 -7.76 5.91 -2.51
CA ALA A 101 -7.14 6.35 -3.76
C ALA A 101 -6.90 7.87 -3.76
N ALA A 102 -7.88 8.66 -3.30
CA ALA A 102 -7.74 10.11 -3.18
C ALA A 102 -6.64 10.50 -2.16
N ALA A 103 -6.59 9.82 -1.01
CA ALA A 103 -5.54 10.04 -0.01
C ALA A 103 -4.14 9.74 -0.56
N LEU A 104 -3.96 8.58 -1.21
CA LEU A 104 -2.69 8.20 -1.84
C LEU A 104 -2.28 9.21 -2.91
N ALA A 105 -3.17 9.57 -3.84
CA ALA A 105 -2.87 10.52 -4.92
C ALA A 105 -2.55 11.93 -4.40
N GLY A 106 -3.20 12.35 -3.31
CA GLY A 106 -2.92 13.63 -2.66
C GLY A 106 -1.57 13.66 -1.94
N LEU A 107 -1.21 12.55 -1.28
CA LEU A 107 0.03 12.43 -0.52
C LEU A 107 1.24 12.17 -1.41
N ASP A 108 1.12 11.36 -2.45
CA ASP A 108 2.22 11.01 -3.37
C ASP A 108 2.91 12.25 -3.99
N LYS A 109 2.15 13.34 -4.17
CA LYS A 109 2.68 14.62 -4.68
C LYS A 109 3.42 15.46 -3.64
N LYS A 110 3.17 15.25 -2.35
CA LYS A 110 3.50 16.22 -1.28
C LYS A 110 4.29 15.62 -0.11
N ALA A 111 4.23 14.31 0.06
CA ALA A 111 4.80 13.58 1.19
C ALA A 111 5.62 12.39 0.71
N ASN A 112 6.57 11.94 1.52
CA ASN A 112 7.20 10.65 1.36
C ASN A 112 6.29 9.59 1.98
N LEU A 113 6.05 8.51 1.24
CA LEU A 113 5.24 7.39 1.68
C LEU A 113 6.12 6.23 2.13
N HIS A 114 5.83 5.68 3.30
CA HIS A 114 6.51 4.50 3.84
C HIS A 114 5.50 3.37 4.02
N LEU A 115 5.76 2.24 3.38
CA LEU A 115 4.95 1.03 3.58
C LEU A 115 5.51 0.24 4.77
N VAL A 116 4.62 -0.14 5.68
CA VAL A 116 4.93 -0.97 6.84
C VAL A 116 4.08 -2.23 6.77
N LEU A 117 4.71 -3.42 6.80
CA LEU A 117 3.99 -4.70 6.79
C LEU A 117 3.21 -4.85 8.10
N ALA A 118 1.89 -4.96 8.00
CA ALA A 118 1.00 -5.17 9.13
C ALA A 118 0.64 -6.65 9.33
N ALA A 119 0.47 -7.41 8.23
CA ALA A 119 0.14 -8.83 8.29
C ALA A 119 0.49 -9.57 6.99
N ARG A 120 0.73 -10.88 7.13
CA ARG A 120 0.95 -11.85 6.04
C ARG A 120 0.49 -13.26 6.46
N TYR A 121 0.08 -14.08 5.49
CA TYR A 121 -0.19 -15.53 5.56
C TYR A 121 -1.34 -16.02 6.47
N ASP A 122 -1.69 -15.32 7.54
CA ASP A 122 -2.86 -15.63 8.35
C ASP A 122 -4.10 -14.96 7.73
N ASN A 123 -4.87 -15.73 6.95
CA ASN A 123 -6.03 -15.23 6.21
C ASN A 123 -7.09 -14.63 7.13
N ASP A 124 -7.32 -15.21 8.31
CA ASP A 124 -8.34 -14.74 9.25
C ASP A 124 -7.88 -13.42 9.88
N TYR A 125 -6.60 -13.33 10.27
CA TYR A 125 -6.05 -12.09 10.80
C TYR A 125 -5.99 -10.99 9.74
N VAL A 126 -5.51 -11.30 8.52
CA VAL A 126 -5.50 -10.39 7.37
C VAL A 126 -6.90 -9.86 7.10
N GLN A 127 -7.90 -10.75 7.03
CA GLN A 127 -9.28 -10.33 6.79
C GLN A 127 -9.79 -9.45 7.93
N SER A 128 -9.48 -9.78 9.19
CA SER A 128 -9.89 -8.96 10.34
C SER A 128 -9.32 -7.52 10.30
N LEU A 129 -8.13 -7.31 9.73
CA LEU A 129 -7.55 -5.97 9.56
C LEU A 129 -8.26 -5.20 8.44
N LEU A 130 -8.57 -5.86 7.33
CA LEU A 130 -9.31 -5.26 6.22
C LEU A 130 -10.75 -4.93 6.62
N ASP A 131 -11.39 -5.78 7.42
CA ASP A 131 -12.74 -5.54 7.94
C ASP A 131 -12.76 -4.33 8.88
N LYS A 132 -11.76 -4.19 9.77
CA LYS A 132 -11.60 -2.99 10.61
C LYS A 132 -11.43 -1.72 9.77
N GLN A 133 -10.70 -1.79 8.66
CA GLN A 133 -10.55 -0.66 7.75
C GLN A 133 -11.88 -0.32 7.05
N GLU A 134 -12.65 -1.32 6.66
CA GLU A 134 -13.96 -1.12 6.03
C GLU A 134 -14.99 -0.56 7.03
N GLU A 135 -14.96 -1.03 8.28
CA GLU A 135 -15.79 -0.49 9.37
C GLU A 135 -15.51 0.98 9.65
N TYR A 136 -14.23 1.38 9.61
CA TYR A 136 -13.84 2.80 9.69
C TYR A 136 -14.56 3.62 8.61
N PHE A 137 -14.57 3.16 7.35
CA PHE A 137 -15.23 3.89 6.27
C PHE A 137 -16.75 3.95 6.40
N LYS A 138 -17.40 2.85 6.81
CA LYS A 138 -18.85 2.81 7.07
C LYS A 138 -19.26 3.80 8.17
N THR A 139 -18.45 3.89 9.23
CA THR A 139 -18.70 4.82 10.34
C THR A 139 -18.61 6.28 9.88
N GLN A 140 -17.66 6.61 9.00
CA GLN A 140 -17.54 7.95 8.43
C GLN A 140 -18.73 8.30 7.50
N GLU A 141 -19.25 7.34 6.75
CA GLU A 141 -20.42 7.57 5.87
C GLU A 141 -21.70 7.79 6.66
N GLY A 142 -21.92 7.03 7.74
CA GLY A 142 -23.04 7.24 8.66
C GLY A 142 -22.98 8.60 9.38
N ALA A 143 -21.78 9.13 9.64
CA ALA A 143 -21.62 10.46 10.23
C ALA A 143 -21.93 11.59 9.24
N ASN A 144 -21.50 11.46 7.99
CA ASN A 144 -21.68 12.50 6.96
C ASN A 144 -23.13 12.61 6.43
N ASN A 145 -23.94 11.57 6.59
CA ASN A 145 -25.35 11.58 6.16
C ASN A 145 -26.32 12.14 7.22
N ASN A 146 -25.80 12.54 8.39
CA ASN A 146 -26.59 13.04 9.53
C ASN A 146 -26.26 14.51 9.90
N GLY A 147 -25.57 15.26 9.03
CA GLY A 147 -25.25 16.68 9.18
C GLY A 147 -25.83 17.52 8.06
#